data_AF-E3K109-F1
#
_entry.id   AF-E3K109-F1
#
_cell.length_a   1.000
_cell.length_b   1.000
_cell.length_c   1.000
_cell.angle_alpha   90.00
_cell.angle_beta   90.00
_cell.angle_gamma   90.00
#
_symmetry.space_group_name_H-M   'P 1'
#
loop_
_entity.id
_entity.type
_entity.pdbx_description
1 polymer ?
#
loop_
_entity_poly.entity_id
_entity_poly.type
_entity_poly.pdbx_seq_one_letter_code
_entity_poly.pdbx_strand_id
1 'polypeptide(L)'
;MLFMNFFQAASIGLAFLPIIIILHSGQVALVDGGGPVNCISHFDSEDGSKDVSCWVDSQTKLTCPKTSCNSRLYPERHYGQIVYYGCQNDDVRQYWKQVIPRNYHHYPTGDNKWRRGQKGFVAAFDGRSQTWYNCAYDFNNDNKDTYSESLCA
;
A
#
# COMPACT_ATOMS: atom_id res chain seq x y z
N MET A 1 -73.48 -5.92 -3.39
CA MET A 1 -73.04 -6.10 -4.79
C MET A 1 -71.90 -7.10 -4.80
N LEU A 2 -72.19 -8.26 -5.37
CA LEU A 2 -71.26 -9.35 -5.69
C LEU A 2 -70.67 -9.08 -7.08
N PHE A 3 -69.35 -9.12 -7.21
CA PHE A 3 -68.60 -9.48 -8.43
C PHE A 3 -67.25 -10.03 -7.92
N MET A 4 -67.09 -11.35 -7.84
CA MET A 4 -66.41 -12.18 -8.86
C MET A 4 -64.97 -11.69 -9.10
N ASN A 5 -63.94 -12.27 -8.47
CA ASN A 5 -63.21 -13.48 -8.88
C ASN A 5 -62.68 -13.45 -10.32
N PHE A 6 -61.61 -14.22 -10.59
CA PHE A 6 -60.78 -14.31 -11.81
C PHE A 6 -59.66 -13.26 -11.81
N PHE A 7 -58.41 -13.58 -11.48
CA PHE A 7 -57.60 -14.63 -12.09
C PHE A 7 -56.71 -15.37 -11.09
N GLN A 8 -56.94 -16.68 -10.99
CA GLN A 8 -55.93 -17.66 -10.62
C GLN A 8 -55.59 -18.41 -11.92
N ALA A 9 -54.41 -18.15 -12.47
CA ALA A 9 -53.77 -18.94 -13.54
C ALA A 9 -52.26 -18.67 -13.40
N ALA A 10 -51.52 -19.63 -12.85
CA ALA A 10 -50.57 -20.47 -13.60
C ALA A 10 -49.41 -19.66 -14.19
N SER A 11 -48.13 -19.96 -13.99
CA SER A 11 -47.41 -21.06 -13.36
C SER A 11 -45.93 -20.77 -13.64
N ILE A 12 -45.04 -21.21 -12.75
CA ILE A 12 -43.62 -21.48 -13.03
C ILE A 12 -42.79 -20.25 -13.42
N GLY A 13 -42.06 -19.71 -12.45
CA GLY A 13 -41.07 -18.67 -12.69
C GLY A 13 -40.07 -18.59 -11.54
N LEU A 14 -39.17 -19.56 -11.51
CA LEU A 14 -37.88 -19.53 -10.78
C LEU A 14 -37.96 -19.53 -9.24
N ALA A 15 -38.00 -20.74 -8.71
CA ALA A 15 -37.12 -21.09 -7.60
C ALA A 15 -35.66 -20.74 -7.96
N PHE A 16 -34.86 -20.51 -6.92
CA PHE A 16 -33.43 -20.18 -6.93
C PHE A 16 -33.08 -18.70 -7.01
N LEU A 17 -33.01 -18.06 -5.83
CA LEU A 17 -31.82 -17.29 -5.46
C LEU A 17 -31.59 -17.39 -3.94
N PRO A 18 -31.32 -18.59 -3.38
CA PRO A 18 -30.56 -18.67 -2.14
C PRO A 18 -29.08 -18.37 -2.47
N ILE A 19 -28.41 -17.65 -1.56
CA ILE A 19 -26.95 -17.70 -1.39
C ILE A 19 -26.13 -17.06 -2.52
N ILE A 20 -26.03 -15.72 -2.58
CA ILE A 20 -24.79 -15.03 -3.00
C ILE A 20 -24.65 -13.69 -2.26
N ILE A 21 -24.47 -13.71 -0.93
CA ILE A 21 -23.76 -12.61 -0.22
C ILE A 21 -22.77 -13.21 0.78
N ILE A 22 -22.13 -14.32 0.41
CA ILE A 22 -20.92 -14.83 1.05
C ILE A 22 -19.98 -15.22 -0.09
N LEU A 23 -19.38 -14.22 -0.73
CA LEU A 23 -18.03 -14.27 -1.32
C LEU A 23 -17.69 -12.85 -1.82
N HIS A 24 -17.50 -11.94 -0.87
CA HIS A 24 -16.47 -10.91 -1.03
C HIS A 24 -15.26 -11.33 -0.20
N SER A 25 -14.94 -12.63 -0.24
CA SER A 25 -13.54 -13.05 -0.17
C SER A 25 -12.89 -12.34 -1.33
N GLY A 26 -12.36 -11.14 -1.05
CA GLY A 26 -11.60 -10.34 -1.99
C GLY A 26 -10.68 -11.31 -2.70
N GLN A 27 -10.85 -11.37 -4.01
CA GLN A 27 -10.08 -12.24 -4.87
C GLN A 27 -8.61 -12.01 -4.52
N VAL A 28 -8.05 -12.95 -3.77
CA VAL A 28 -6.62 -13.12 -3.62
C VAL A 28 -6.18 -13.64 -4.97
N ALA A 29 -6.08 -12.72 -5.93
CA ALA A 29 -5.41 -12.99 -7.16
C ALA A 29 -3.94 -13.11 -6.77
N LEU A 30 -3.55 -14.33 -6.37
CA LEU A 30 -2.18 -14.79 -6.52
C LEU A 30 -1.72 -14.22 -7.87
N VAL A 31 -0.74 -13.33 -7.82
CA VAL A 31 -0.10 -12.79 -9.02
C VAL A 31 0.58 -13.98 -9.68
N ASP A 32 -0.19 -14.71 -10.48
CA ASP A 32 0.22 -15.90 -11.20
C ASP A 32 1.19 -15.43 -12.28
N GLY A 33 2.50 -15.59 -12.01
CA GLY A 33 3.54 -15.40 -13.01
C GLY A 33 4.69 -14.44 -12.66
N GLY A 34 5.48 -14.80 -11.64
CA GLY A 34 6.92 -15.02 -11.88
C GLY A 34 7.93 -13.89 -11.60
N GLY A 35 7.61 -12.88 -10.80
CA GLY A 35 8.60 -11.86 -10.41
C GLY A 35 8.30 -11.18 -9.08
N PRO A 36 9.31 -10.59 -8.42
CA PRO A 36 9.09 -9.86 -7.18
C PRO A 36 8.27 -8.58 -7.44
N VAL A 37 7.27 -8.36 -6.58
CA VAL A 37 6.40 -7.19 -6.55
C VAL A 37 7.17 -6.02 -5.97
N ASN A 38 7.13 -4.84 -6.59
CA ASN A 38 7.79 -3.65 -6.04
C ASN A 38 6.75 -2.70 -5.45
N CYS A 39 6.93 -2.33 -4.19
CA CYS A 39 6.05 -1.40 -3.48
C CYS A 39 6.46 0.04 -3.80
N ILE A 40 6.27 0.44 -5.06
CA ILE A 40 6.83 1.67 -5.63
C ILE A 40 6.13 2.90 -5.05
N SER A 41 4.80 2.88 -4.97
CA SER A 41 4.03 4.05 -4.58
C SER A 41 4.01 4.24 -3.07
N HIS A 42 3.72 3.15 -2.35
CA HIS A 42 3.45 3.19 -0.93
C HIS A 42 3.71 1.82 -0.29
N PHE A 43 4.17 1.84 0.95
CA PHE A 43 4.32 0.68 1.82
C PHE A 43 3.77 1.00 3.21
N ASP A 44 2.83 0.18 3.68
CA ASP A 44 2.26 0.25 5.03
C ASP A 44 2.66 -0.98 5.84
N SER A 45 3.13 -0.75 7.06
CA SER A 45 3.33 -1.76 8.08
C SER A 45 2.55 -1.41 9.34
N GLU A 46 1.77 -2.35 9.85
CA GLU A 46 1.09 -2.21 11.13
C GLU A 46 1.93 -2.82 12.27
N ASP A 47 1.91 -2.19 13.45
CA ASP A 47 2.57 -2.72 14.64
C ASP A 47 1.90 -4.04 15.04
N GLY A 48 2.70 -5.07 15.29
CA GLY A 48 2.20 -6.40 15.65
C GLY A 48 1.68 -7.25 14.48
N SER A 49 1.45 -6.66 13.30
CA SER A 49 1.10 -7.44 12.09
C SER A 49 2.30 -8.23 11.58
N LYS A 50 2.05 -9.43 11.04
CA LYS A 50 3.04 -10.22 10.29
C LYS A 50 3.12 -9.81 8.82
N ASP A 51 2.11 -9.09 8.35
CA ASP A 51 1.94 -8.71 6.96
C ASP A 51 2.06 -7.20 6.77
N VAL A 52 2.30 -6.80 5.54
CA VAL A 52 2.41 -5.41 5.07
C VAL A 52 1.46 -5.20 3.90
N SER A 53 1.09 -3.94 3.68
CA SER A 53 0.42 -3.55 2.45
C SER A 53 1.41 -2.94 1.48
N CYS A 54 1.55 -3.59 0.32
CA CYS A 54 2.39 -3.16 -0.77
C CYS A 54 1.53 -2.49 -1.85
N TRP A 55 1.81 -1.23 -2.15
CA TRP A 55 1.13 -0.51 -3.24
C TRP A 55 2.05 -0.44 -4.45
N VAL A 56 1.73 -1.24 -5.47
CA VAL A 56 2.50 -1.31 -6.72
C VAL A 56 2.34 0.00 -7.52
N ASP A 57 1.12 0.53 -7.47
CA ASP A 57 0.72 1.82 -8.03
C ASP A 57 -0.34 2.46 -7.11
N SER A 58 -1.00 3.53 -7.55
CA SER A 58 -1.99 4.24 -6.74
C SER A 58 -3.33 3.52 -6.55
N GLN A 59 -3.56 2.41 -7.25
CA GLN A 59 -4.82 1.65 -7.27
C GLN A 59 -4.62 0.19 -6.84
N THR A 60 -3.44 -0.37 -7.04
CA THR A 60 -3.14 -1.77 -6.80
C THR A 60 -2.47 -1.97 -5.44
N LYS A 61 -3.26 -2.45 -4.47
CA LYS A 61 -2.81 -2.85 -3.13
C LYS A 61 -2.71 -4.37 -3.04
N LEU A 62 -1.57 -4.86 -2.59
CA LEU A 62 -1.31 -6.28 -2.31
C LEU A 62 -0.96 -6.48 -0.84
N THR A 63 -1.28 -7.66 -0.30
CA THR A 63 -0.88 -8.03 1.06
C THR A 63 0.24 -9.05 1.01
N CYS A 64 1.32 -8.79 1.73
CA CYS A 64 2.53 -9.58 1.63
C CYS A 64 3.14 -9.82 3.03
N PRO A 65 3.75 -10.98 3.31
CA PRO A 65 4.40 -11.21 4.59
C PRO A 65 5.64 -10.33 4.76
N LYS A 66 5.85 -9.73 5.94
CA LYS A 66 7.05 -8.92 6.25
C LYS A 66 8.36 -9.63 5.94
N THR A 67 8.37 -10.96 6.05
CA THR A 67 9.55 -11.79 5.81
C THR A 67 9.91 -11.92 4.33
N SER A 68 9.04 -11.52 3.40
CA SER A 68 9.32 -11.52 1.96
C SER A 68 9.88 -10.18 1.46
N CYS A 69 9.89 -9.14 2.30
CA CYS A 69 10.32 -7.80 1.93
C CYS A 69 11.84 -7.65 1.97
N ASN A 70 12.43 -7.29 0.84
CA ASN A 70 13.82 -6.87 0.73
C ASN A 70 13.90 -5.49 0.06
N SER A 71 14.95 -4.73 0.33
CA SER A 71 15.23 -3.50 -0.41
C SER A 71 15.40 -3.80 -1.89
N ARG A 72 14.86 -2.92 -2.73
CA ARG A 72 14.99 -3.01 -4.19
C ARG A 72 16.38 -2.59 -4.65
N LEU A 73 16.99 -1.59 -3.99
CA LEU A 73 18.35 -1.14 -4.33
C LEU A 73 19.44 -2.04 -3.73
N TYR A 74 19.16 -2.67 -2.59
CA TYR A 74 20.11 -3.46 -1.80
C TYR A 74 19.45 -4.78 -1.35
N PRO A 75 19.32 -5.79 -2.23
CA PRO A 75 18.53 -7.00 -1.95
C PRO A 75 18.92 -7.80 -0.71
N GLU A 76 20.13 -7.60 -0.18
CA GLU A 76 20.59 -8.16 1.09
C GLU A 76 19.97 -7.50 2.34
N ARG A 77 19.36 -6.32 2.19
CA ARG A 77 18.68 -5.60 3.27
C ARG A 77 17.22 -6.07 3.34
N HIS A 78 16.88 -6.72 4.43
CA HIS A 78 15.53 -7.20 4.72
C HIS A 78 14.63 -6.09 5.28
N TYR A 79 13.37 -6.41 5.55
CA TYR A 79 12.43 -5.55 6.26
C TYR A 79 13.07 -4.87 7.49
N GLY A 80 12.87 -3.56 7.60
CA GLY A 80 13.39 -2.73 8.69
C GLY A 80 14.84 -2.28 8.52
N GLN A 81 15.46 -2.55 7.37
CA GLN A 81 16.85 -2.16 7.08
C GLN A 81 16.97 -1.09 5.98
N ILE A 82 15.87 -0.66 5.37
CA ILE A 82 15.85 0.56 4.53
C ILE A 82 16.06 1.77 5.45
N VAL A 83 16.90 2.70 5.01
CA VAL A 83 17.18 3.96 5.71
C VAL A 83 17.07 5.10 4.73
N TYR A 84 16.31 6.12 5.09
CA TYR A 84 16.27 7.39 4.37
C TYR A 84 17.08 8.45 5.10
N TYR A 85 17.70 9.34 4.34
CA TYR A 85 18.68 10.30 4.82
C TYR A 85 18.28 11.74 4.50
N GLY A 86 18.75 12.67 5.33
CA GLY A 86 18.49 14.09 5.13
C GLY A 86 17.01 14.46 5.27
N CYS A 87 16.27 13.65 6.03
CA CYS A 87 14.85 13.81 6.21
C CYS A 87 14.55 15.02 7.11
N GLN A 88 13.45 15.70 6.84
CA GLN A 88 13.04 16.89 7.58
C GLN A 88 11.53 16.94 7.80
N ASN A 89 11.15 17.57 8.91
CA ASN A 89 9.79 17.95 9.21
C ASN A 89 9.83 19.36 9.83
N ASP A 90 9.19 20.32 9.16
CA ASP A 90 9.18 21.73 9.56
C ASP A 90 8.27 21.99 10.77
N ASP A 91 7.18 21.22 10.92
CA ASP A 91 6.23 21.37 12.02
C ASP A 91 6.87 21.05 13.37
N VAL A 92 7.71 20.00 13.41
CA VAL A 92 8.48 19.63 14.62
C VAL A 92 9.91 20.17 14.63
N ARG A 93 10.27 21.00 13.65
CA ARG A 93 11.60 21.63 13.50
C ARG A 93 12.77 20.65 13.57
N GLN A 94 12.62 19.49 12.93
CA GLN A 94 13.67 18.49 12.85
C GLN A 94 14.21 18.36 11.43
N TYR A 95 15.53 18.35 11.31
CA TYR A 95 16.24 18.41 10.04
C TYR A 95 17.38 17.41 10.01
N TRP A 96 17.82 17.04 8.80
CA TRP A 96 18.96 16.15 8.56
C TRP A 96 18.84 14.79 9.26
N LYS A 97 17.62 14.31 9.45
CA LYS A 97 17.34 13.05 10.14
C LYS A 97 17.63 11.85 9.23
N GLN A 98 18.01 10.76 9.88
CA GLN A 98 17.91 9.43 9.30
C GLN A 98 16.61 8.81 9.78
N VAL A 99 15.85 8.20 8.87
CA VAL A 99 14.56 7.57 9.17
C VAL A 99 14.62 6.12 8.69
N ILE A 100 14.37 5.19 9.60
CA ILE A 100 14.05 3.80 9.25
C ILE A 100 12.53 3.75 9.14
N PRO A 101 11.96 3.77 7.93
CA PRO A 101 10.54 3.95 7.75
C PRO A 101 9.79 2.71 8.23
N ARG A 102 8.77 2.92 9.06
CA ARG A 102 7.71 1.93 9.24
C ARG A 102 6.77 1.94 8.03
N ASN A 103 6.42 3.15 7.56
CA ASN A 103 5.64 3.38 6.35
C ASN A 103 6.37 4.39 5.45
N TYR A 104 6.14 4.34 4.14
CA TYR A 104 6.66 5.36 3.22
C TYR A 104 5.75 5.63 2.02
N HIS A 105 5.72 6.86 1.52
CA HIS A 105 5.00 7.25 0.31
C HIS A 105 5.93 7.99 -0.63
N HIS A 106 6.05 7.52 -1.87
CA HIS A 106 6.89 8.16 -2.87
C HIS A 106 6.10 9.19 -3.69
N TYR A 107 6.69 10.38 -3.81
CA TYR A 107 6.18 11.48 -4.63
C TYR A 107 7.23 11.84 -5.69
N PRO A 108 7.34 11.07 -6.79
CA PRO A 108 8.42 11.23 -7.76
C PRO A 108 8.38 12.56 -8.51
N THR A 109 7.19 13.13 -8.70
CA THR A 109 6.99 14.46 -9.30
C THR A 109 7.16 15.61 -8.30
N GLY A 110 7.43 15.29 -7.03
CA GLY A 110 7.37 16.23 -5.92
C GLY A 110 5.93 16.65 -5.59
N ASP A 111 5.83 17.62 -4.69
CA ASP A 111 4.61 18.35 -4.38
C ASP A 111 4.92 19.85 -4.44
N ASN A 112 3.92 20.67 -4.73
CA ASN A 112 4.13 22.12 -4.73
C ASN A 112 4.21 22.72 -3.32
N LYS A 113 4.15 21.88 -2.28
CA LYS A 113 4.06 22.27 -0.87
C LYS A 113 5.42 22.27 -0.19
N TRP A 114 6.16 21.18 -0.30
CA TRP A 114 7.40 20.93 0.44
C TRP A 114 8.65 21.26 -0.36
N ARG A 115 8.69 20.92 -1.66
CA ARG A 115 9.77 21.35 -2.56
C ARG A 115 9.22 21.89 -3.86
N ARG A 116 9.31 23.21 -4.05
CA ARG A 116 8.98 23.86 -5.33
C ARG A 116 9.82 23.25 -6.46
N GLY A 117 9.12 22.75 -7.49
CA GLY A 117 9.71 22.13 -8.68
C GLY A 117 9.54 20.61 -8.70
N GLN A 118 9.98 19.96 -9.78
CA GLN A 118 9.86 18.51 -9.99
C GLN A 118 10.88 17.69 -9.17
N LYS A 119 11.19 18.13 -7.95
CA LYS A 119 12.17 17.46 -7.08
C LYS A 119 11.43 16.44 -6.23
N GLY A 120 11.39 15.20 -6.70
CA GLY A 120 10.75 14.10 -5.99
C GLY A 120 11.29 13.86 -4.58
N PHE A 121 10.46 13.28 -3.73
CA PHE A 121 10.79 12.95 -2.35
C PHE A 121 10.00 11.73 -1.87
N VAL A 122 10.42 11.17 -0.74
CA VAL A 122 9.66 10.17 0.00
C VAL A 122 9.18 10.77 1.32
N ALA A 123 7.90 10.63 1.62
CA ALA A 123 7.38 10.87 2.96
C ALA A 123 7.50 9.57 3.76
N ALA A 124 8.19 9.60 4.88
CA ALA A 124 8.55 8.43 5.67
C ALA A 124 8.07 8.57 7.11
N PHE A 125 7.34 7.58 7.59
CA PHE A 125 6.87 7.55 8.97
C PHE A 125 7.89 6.86 9.86
N ASP A 126 8.45 7.60 10.81
CA ASP A 126 9.29 7.04 11.86
C ASP A 126 8.41 6.49 12.99
N GLY A 127 8.34 5.16 13.09
CA GLY A 127 7.56 4.49 14.13
C GLY A 127 8.03 4.80 15.56
N ARG A 128 9.28 5.23 15.76
CA ARG A 128 9.79 5.55 17.10
C ARG A 128 9.35 6.94 17.56
N SER A 129 9.48 7.95 16.70
CA SER A 129 9.09 9.33 17.01
C SER A 129 7.62 9.62 16.68
N GLN A 130 6.91 8.67 16.05
CA GLN A 130 5.53 8.81 15.59
C GLN A 130 5.36 10.07 14.70
N THR A 131 6.36 10.35 13.87
CA THR A 131 6.44 11.57 13.07
C THR A 131 6.72 11.23 11.60
N TRP A 132 6.04 11.95 10.70
CA TRP A 132 6.32 11.89 9.26
C TRP A 132 7.45 12.84 8.90
N TYR A 133 8.39 12.40 8.08
CA TYR A 133 9.45 13.25 7.54
C TYR A 133 9.49 13.15 6.02
N ASN A 134 9.86 14.24 5.36
CA ASN A 134 10.09 14.24 3.93
C ASN A 134 11.60 14.17 3.65
N CYS A 135 12.01 13.23 2.80
CA CYS A 135 13.40 12.99 2.43
C CYS A 135 13.56 13.18 0.92
N ALA A 136 14.34 14.18 0.50
CA ALA A 136 14.46 14.53 -0.92
C ALA A 136 15.30 13.51 -1.69
N TYR A 137 14.89 13.17 -2.91
CA TYR A 137 15.64 12.24 -3.76
C TYR A 137 17.02 12.77 -4.20
N ASP A 138 17.20 14.08 -4.26
CA ASP A 138 18.46 14.71 -4.64
C ASP A 138 19.46 14.81 -3.46
N PHE A 139 19.02 14.49 -2.24
CA PHE A 139 19.92 14.44 -1.08
C PHE A 139 20.73 13.14 -1.03
N ASN A 140 20.08 11.99 -1.25
CA ASN A 140 20.70 10.68 -1.25
C ASN A 140 19.90 9.72 -2.15
N ASN A 141 20.58 8.83 -2.89
CA ASN A 141 19.93 7.85 -3.75
C ASN A 141 19.11 6.83 -2.96
N ASP A 142 19.48 6.53 -1.71
CA ASP A 142 18.73 5.65 -0.80
C ASP A 142 17.30 6.18 -0.55
N ASN A 143 17.04 7.48 -0.73
CA ASN A 143 15.70 8.05 -0.60
C ASN A 143 14.72 7.62 -1.72
N LYS A 144 15.22 6.91 -2.74
CA LYS A 144 14.41 6.29 -3.81
C LYS A 144 14.21 4.79 -3.59
N ASP A 145 14.74 4.25 -2.50
CA ASP A 145 14.64 2.84 -2.20
C ASP A 145 13.21 2.46 -1.77
N THR A 146 12.81 1.26 -2.14
CA THR A 146 11.48 0.69 -1.96
C THR A 146 11.62 -0.78 -1.56
N TYR A 147 10.62 -1.38 -0.94
CA TYR A 147 10.59 -2.83 -0.80
C TYR A 147 10.23 -3.53 -2.12
N SER A 148 10.83 -4.69 -2.29
CA SER A 148 10.59 -5.69 -3.32
C SER A 148 10.21 -6.99 -2.60
N GLU A 149 9.11 -7.61 -3.02
CA GLU A 149 8.42 -8.65 -2.26
C GLU A 149 8.14 -9.86 -3.14
N SER A 150 8.56 -11.04 -2.69
CA SER A 150 8.46 -12.28 -3.48
C SER A 150 7.21 -13.10 -3.22
N LEU A 151 6.45 -12.78 -2.17
CA LEU A 151 5.26 -13.51 -1.74
C LEU A 151 4.16 -12.51 -1.45
N CYS A 152 3.29 -12.26 -2.42
CA CYS A 152 2.18 -11.30 -2.32
C CYS A 152 0.88 -11.95 -2.79
N ALA A 153 -0.23 -11.50 -2.19
CA ALA A 153 -1.56 -12.05 -2.38
C ALA A 153 -2.60 -10.93 -2.57
#